data_AF-A0A820HQH2-F1
#
_entry.id   AF-A0A820HQH2-F1
#
_cell.length_a   1.000
_cell.length_b   1.000
_cell.length_c   1.000
_cell.angle_alpha   90.00
_cell.angle_beta   90.00
_cell.angle_gamma   90.00
#
_symmetry.space_group_name_H-M   'P 1'
#
loop_
_entity.id
_entity.type
_entity.pdbx_description
1 polymer ?
#
loop_
_entity_poly.entity_id
_entity_poly.type
_entity_poly.pdbx_seq_one_letter_code
_entity_poly.pdbx_strand_id
1 'polypeptide(L)'
;ALLIDAIGGSFIVLLTILIGVIVYAYYADCDPYTNKQIEHIDQILPYFVMEVLGDKKGLPGIFLACVFSGSLSTISSGLNSLAAVIIEDFYKGFMGRQLSDERQGFISKILSVVLGACIMLRTYVVSHLGSILNATLSLFGVLEDPNMGVFVLGFLFPQANRRGALVGFFSSLALQLWMFLGAQITQKQMESDSLPLSIANCSGTMNSTLMNWTTTTMISTFLK
;
A
#
# COMPACT_ATOMS: atom_id res chain seq x y z
N ALA A 1 10.56 15.69 -15.95
CA ALA A 1 10.47 14.82 -14.76
C ALA A 1 9.01 14.66 -14.37
N LEU A 2 8.38 15.65 -13.72
CA LEU A 2 7.02 15.51 -13.16
C LEU A 2 5.93 15.06 -14.16
N LEU A 3 5.92 15.57 -15.39
CA LEU A 3 4.99 15.11 -16.43
C LEU A 3 5.22 13.64 -16.86
N ILE A 4 6.48 13.21 -16.90
CA ILE A 4 6.84 11.82 -17.26
C ILE A 4 6.39 10.89 -16.14
N ASP A 5 6.63 11.27 -14.89
CA ASP A 5 6.19 10.51 -13.71
C ASP A 5 4.65 10.41 -13.65
N ALA A 6 3.95 11.51 -13.94
CA ALA A 6 2.49 11.55 -13.97
C ALA A 6 1.89 10.64 -15.06
N ILE A 7 2.41 10.71 -16.30
CA ILE A 7 1.96 9.87 -17.42
C ILE A 7 2.28 8.40 -17.13
N GLY A 8 3.49 8.10 -16.66
CA GLY A 8 3.91 6.74 -16.31
C GLY A 8 3.06 6.14 -15.19
N GLY A 9 2.82 6.89 -14.12
CA GLY A 9 1.97 6.46 -13.01
C GLY A 9 0.53 6.20 -13.45
N SER A 10 -0.05 7.11 -14.24
CA SER A 10 -1.41 6.95 -14.77
C SER A 10 -1.55 5.70 -15.64
N PHE A 11 -0.53 5.41 -16.47
CA PHE A 11 -0.50 4.21 -17.30
C PHE A 11 -0.42 2.93 -16.45
N ILE A 12 0.42 2.91 -15.41
CA ILE A 12 0.52 1.75 -14.51
C ILE A 12 -0.81 1.50 -13.79
N VAL A 13 -1.45 2.55 -13.26
CA VAL A 13 -2.75 2.45 -12.58
C VAL A 13 -3.82 1.89 -13.53
N LEU A 14 -3.85 2.35 -14.79
CA LEU A 14 -4.78 1.81 -15.79
C LEU A 14 -4.59 0.30 -16.00
N LEU A 15 -3.33 -0.16 -16.12
CA LEU A 15 -3.04 -1.59 -16.25
C LEU A 15 -3.48 -2.38 -15.01
N THR A 16 -3.27 -1.85 -13.81
CA THR A 16 -3.72 -2.49 -12.56
C THR A 16 -5.23 -2.61 -12.49
N ILE A 17 -5.97 -1.57 -12.91
CA ILE A 17 -7.44 -1.60 -12.98
C ILE A 17 -7.90 -2.68 -13.97
N LEU A 18 -7.27 -2.76 -15.15
CA LEU A 18 -7.60 -3.78 -16.15
C LEU A 18 -7.38 -5.20 -15.60
N ILE A 19 -6.28 -5.43 -14.87
CA ILE A 19 -6.03 -6.72 -14.20
C ILE A 19 -7.15 -7.02 -13.19
N GLY A 20 -7.56 -6.04 -12.38
CA GLY A 20 -8.68 -6.20 -11.44
C GLY A 20 -9.99 -6.58 -12.11
N VAL A 21 -10.30 -5.97 -13.26
CA VAL A 21 -11.49 -6.32 -14.06
C VAL A 21 -11.41 -7.74 -14.62
N ILE A 22 -10.24 -8.17 -15.09
CA ILE A 22 -10.03 -9.55 -15.59
C ILE A 22 -10.24 -10.56 -14.46
N VAL A 23 -9.66 -10.31 -13.28
CA VAL A 23 -9.82 -11.19 -12.11
C VAL A 23 -11.29 -11.25 -11.69
N TYR A 24 -11.99 -10.12 -11.66
CA TYR A 24 -13.42 -10.07 -11.36
C TYR A 24 -14.25 -10.89 -12.36
N ALA A 25 -13.98 -10.74 -13.67
CA ALA A 25 -14.69 -11.50 -14.70
C ALA A 25 -14.39 -13.02 -14.64
N TYR A 26 -13.18 -13.41 -14.24
CA TYR A 26 -12.80 -14.81 -14.08
C TYR A 26 -13.51 -15.48 -12.90
N TYR A 27 -13.65 -14.78 -11.78
CA TYR A 27 -14.31 -15.28 -10.57
C TYR A 27 -15.79 -14.92 -10.46
N ALA A 28 -16.43 -14.49 -11.56
CA ALA A 28 -17.83 -14.06 -11.55
C ALA A 28 -18.80 -15.17 -11.08
N ASP A 29 -18.51 -16.44 -11.40
CA ASP A 29 -19.36 -17.59 -11.09
C ASP A 29 -18.98 -18.34 -9.80
N CYS A 30 -17.72 -18.18 -9.36
CA CYS A 30 -17.19 -18.79 -8.16
C CYS A 30 -16.11 -17.91 -7.54
N ASP A 31 -16.50 -17.14 -6.52
CA ASP A 31 -15.58 -16.28 -5.79
C ASP A 31 -14.76 -17.08 -4.75
N PRO A 32 -13.40 -17.11 -4.86
CA PRO A 32 -12.53 -17.82 -3.92
C PRO A 32 -12.56 -17.22 -2.51
N TYR A 33 -12.93 -15.95 -2.35
CA TYR A 33 -13.05 -15.31 -1.04
C TYR A 33 -14.27 -15.84 -0.28
N THR A 34 -15.46 -15.77 -0.88
CA THR A 34 -16.69 -16.30 -0.29
C THR A 34 -16.65 -17.82 -0.11
N ASN A 35 -15.95 -18.53 -1.00
CA ASN A 35 -15.72 -19.98 -0.90
C ASN A 35 -14.61 -20.39 0.10
N LYS A 36 -14.07 -19.44 0.88
CA LYS A 36 -13.04 -19.67 1.93
C LYS A 36 -11.75 -20.32 1.44
N GLN A 37 -11.40 -20.14 0.16
CA GLN A 37 -10.11 -20.58 -0.38
C GLN A 37 -9.00 -19.57 -0.07
N ILE A 38 -9.37 -18.30 0.17
CA ILE A 38 -8.48 -17.23 0.62
C ILE A 38 -9.04 -16.58 1.89
N GLU A 39 -8.15 -16.16 2.80
CA GLU A 39 -8.52 -15.54 4.08
C GLU A 39 -8.68 -14.02 3.96
N HIS A 40 -7.86 -13.39 3.11
CA HIS A 40 -7.86 -11.95 2.90
C HIS A 40 -8.05 -11.63 1.41
N ILE A 41 -8.85 -10.60 1.12
CA ILE A 41 -9.12 -10.16 -0.27
C ILE A 41 -7.85 -9.73 -1.02
N ASP A 42 -6.84 -9.24 -0.29
CA ASP A 42 -5.55 -8.82 -0.85
C ASP A 42 -4.74 -10.00 -1.46
N GLN A 43 -5.11 -11.23 -1.16
CA GLN A 43 -4.47 -12.45 -1.69
C GLN A 43 -5.06 -12.91 -3.04
N ILE A 44 -6.14 -12.28 -3.53
CA ILE A 44 -6.87 -12.73 -4.71
C ILE A 44 -6.00 -12.75 -5.97
N LEU A 45 -5.14 -11.74 -6.16
CA LEU A 45 -4.30 -11.64 -7.34
C LEU A 45 -3.16 -12.69 -7.35
N PRO A 46 -2.40 -12.89 -6.25
CA PRO A 46 -1.48 -14.02 -6.15
C PRO A 46 -2.16 -15.39 -6.35
N TYR A 47 -3.36 -15.58 -5.80
CA TYR A 47 -4.14 -16.80 -5.96
C TYR A 47 -4.49 -17.04 -7.44
N PHE A 48 -5.03 -16.02 -8.12
CA PHE A 48 -5.32 -16.07 -9.55
C PHE A 48 -4.10 -16.44 -10.41
N VAL A 49 -2.93 -15.86 -10.11
CA VAL A 49 -1.69 -16.19 -10.84
C VAL A 49 -1.28 -17.64 -10.63
N MET A 50 -1.40 -18.15 -9.41
CA MET A 50 -1.08 -19.55 -9.11
C MET A 50 -2.05 -20.52 -9.80
N GLU A 51 -3.33 -20.16 -9.89
CA GLU A 51 -4.35 -20.97 -10.55
C GLU A 51 -4.19 -21.01 -12.08
N VAL A 52 -3.95 -19.86 -12.72
CA VAL A 52 -3.86 -19.76 -14.19
C VAL A 52 -2.47 -20.15 -14.73
N LEU A 53 -1.41 -19.83 -13.99
CA LEU A 53 -0.01 -20.00 -14.44
C LEU A 53 0.73 -21.10 -13.69
N GLY A 54 0.08 -21.80 -12.75
CA GLY A 54 0.70 -22.85 -11.92
C GLY A 54 1.34 -23.99 -12.72
N ASP A 55 0.74 -24.34 -13.87
CA ASP A 55 1.25 -25.40 -14.75
C ASP A 55 2.58 -25.01 -15.42
N LYS A 56 2.87 -23.71 -15.54
CA LYS A 56 4.07 -23.18 -16.18
C LYS A 56 5.15 -22.88 -15.14
N LYS A 57 6.00 -23.88 -14.89
CA LYS A 57 7.14 -23.79 -13.97
C LYS A 57 7.95 -22.50 -14.21
N GLY A 58 8.12 -21.71 -13.14
CA GLY A 58 8.92 -20.48 -13.14
C GLY A 58 8.12 -19.19 -13.34
N LEU A 59 6.97 -19.21 -14.05
CA LEU A 59 6.19 -17.98 -14.28
C LEU A 59 5.59 -17.38 -12.99
N PRO A 60 4.98 -18.16 -12.08
CA PRO A 60 4.52 -17.61 -10.81
C PRO A 60 5.68 -17.03 -9.96
N GLY A 61 6.87 -17.65 -10.06
CA GLY A 61 8.08 -17.15 -9.39
C GLY A 61 8.56 -15.80 -9.96
N ILE A 62 8.55 -15.63 -11.29
CA ILE A 62 8.87 -14.36 -11.94
C ILE A 62 7.86 -13.28 -11.54
N PHE A 63 6.56 -13.61 -11.53
CA PHE A 63 5.52 -12.69 -11.07
C PHE A 63 5.80 -12.20 -9.65
N LEU A 64 6.04 -13.13 -8.72
CA LEU A 64 6.32 -12.80 -7.33
C LEU A 64 7.61 -11.97 -7.19
N ALA A 65 8.65 -12.29 -7.94
CA ALA A 65 9.90 -11.52 -7.98
C ALA A 65 9.67 -10.07 -8.46
N CYS A 66 8.83 -9.86 -9.49
CA CYS A 66 8.48 -8.53 -9.98
C CYS A 66 7.72 -7.71 -8.93
N VAL A 67 6.75 -8.33 -8.24
CA VAL A 67 5.97 -7.65 -7.18
C VAL A 67 6.86 -7.22 -6.01
N PHE A 68 7.75 -8.11 -5.54
CA PHE A 68 8.70 -7.76 -4.48
C PHE A 68 9.70 -6.71 -4.93
N SER A 69 10.24 -6.82 -6.14
CA SER A 69 11.16 -5.83 -6.70
C SER A 69 10.54 -4.44 -6.78
N GLY A 70 9.31 -4.33 -7.30
CA GLY A 70 8.56 -3.07 -7.34
C GLY A 70 8.31 -2.49 -5.96
N SER A 71 7.87 -3.32 -5.01
CA SER A 71 7.60 -2.91 -3.63
C SER A 71 8.88 -2.41 -2.93
N LEU A 72 9.99 -3.14 -3.08
CA LEU A 72 11.28 -2.78 -2.48
C LEU A 72 11.87 -1.51 -3.08
N SER A 73 11.64 -1.22 -4.37
CA SER A 73 12.06 0.02 -5.01
C SER A 73 11.42 1.25 -4.36
N THR A 74 10.10 1.19 -4.10
CA THR A 74 9.35 2.25 -3.43
C THR A 74 9.76 2.41 -1.96
N ILE A 75 9.94 1.30 -1.24
CA ILE A 75 10.39 1.35 0.17
C ILE A 75 11.80 1.96 0.24
N SER A 76 12.70 1.57 -0.65
CA SER A 76 14.07 2.07 -0.70
C SER A 76 14.13 3.57 -0.97
N SER A 77 13.41 4.05 -2.00
CA SER A 77 13.36 5.48 -2.33
C SER A 77 12.70 6.31 -1.22
N GLY A 78 11.66 5.78 -0.57
CA GLY A 78 10.99 6.40 0.58
C GLY A 78 11.91 6.52 1.79
N LEU A 79 12.59 5.43 2.17
CA LEU A 79 13.54 5.43 3.28
C LEU A 79 14.71 6.39 3.04
N ASN A 80 15.26 6.39 1.82
CA ASN A 80 16.34 7.29 1.44
C ASN A 80 15.90 8.76 1.50
N SER A 81 14.69 9.07 1.02
CA SER A 81 14.14 10.44 1.07
C SER A 81 13.88 10.89 2.51
N LEU A 82 13.33 10.01 3.35
CA LEU A 82 13.09 10.31 4.76
C LEU A 82 14.40 10.52 5.53
N ALA A 83 15.43 9.72 5.24
CA ALA A 83 16.76 9.90 5.82
C ALA A 83 17.38 11.25 5.39
N ALA A 84 17.23 11.63 4.13
CA ALA A 84 17.66 12.94 3.63
C ALA A 84 16.93 14.09 4.33
N VAL A 85 15.60 14.02 4.45
CA VAL A 85 14.78 15.02 5.16
C VAL A 85 15.23 15.18 6.61
N ILE A 86 15.50 14.08 7.33
CA ILE A 86 15.98 14.15 8.71
C ILE A 86 17.34 14.85 8.80
N ILE A 87 18.24 14.61 7.85
CA ILE A 87 19.57 15.25 7.86
C ILE A 87 19.47 16.73 7.47
N GLU A 88 18.76 17.07 6.40
CA GLU A 88 18.68 18.43 5.89
C GLU A 88 17.79 19.32 6.78
N ASP A 89 16.59 18.87 7.14
CA ASP A 89 15.64 19.70 7.86
C ASP A 89 15.91 19.71 9.38
N PHE A 90 16.19 18.55 9.98
CA PHE A 90 16.41 18.47 11.44
C PHE A 90 17.86 18.70 11.84
N TYR A 91 18.82 17.97 11.23
CA TYR A 91 20.21 18.10 11.65
C TYR A 91 20.84 19.43 11.20
N LYS A 92 20.79 19.74 9.90
CA LYS A 92 21.37 20.97 9.36
C LYS A 92 20.49 22.19 9.67
N GLY A 93 19.18 22.09 9.45
CA GLY A 93 18.23 23.18 9.67
C GLY A 93 18.13 23.66 11.12
N PHE A 94 17.90 22.75 12.09
CA PHE A 94 17.76 23.14 13.50
C PHE A 94 19.08 23.23 14.26
N MET A 95 20.05 22.35 13.99
CA MET A 95 21.28 22.26 14.79
C MET A 95 22.43 23.10 14.22
N GLY A 96 22.29 23.63 12.99
CA GLY A 96 23.24 24.55 12.36
C GLY A 96 24.63 23.97 12.10
N ARG A 97 24.77 22.64 12.17
CA ARG A 97 26.06 21.93 12.01
C ARG A 97 26.15 21.33 10.62
N GLN A 98 27.24 21.64 9.91
CA GLN A 98 27.56 20.97 8.65
C GLN A 98 28.23 19.62 8.94
N LEU A 99 27.78 18.58 8.24
CA LEU A 99 28.41 17.27 8.21
C LEU A 99 29.33 17.18 7.01
N SER A 100 30.45 16.49 7.16
CA SER A 100 31.26 16.05 6.02
C SER A 100 30.48 14.99 5.22
N ASP A 101 30.63 15.00 3.89
CA ASP A 101 29.91 14.12 2.97
C ASP A 101 30.02 12.63 3.33
N GLU A 102 31.20 12.18 3.78
CA GLU A 102 31.41 10.79 4.21
C GLU A 102 30.57 10.43 5.45
N ARG A 103 30.49 11.35 6.42
CA ARG A 103 29.68 11.17 7.63
C ARG A 103 28.19 11.25 7.31
N GLN A 104 27.79 12.13 6.39
CA GLN A 104 26.41 12.23 5.92
C GLN A 104 25.95 10.91 5.27
N GLY A 105 26.78 10.31 4.42
CA GLY A 105 26.49 9.00 3.82
C GLY A 105 26.38 7.87 4.84
N PHE A 106 27.27 7.85 5.85
CA PHE A 106 27.21 6.85 6.91
C PHE A 106 25.96 6.99 7.80
N ILE A 107 25.63 8.22 8.19
CA ILE A 107 24.43 8.52 9.00
C ILE A 107 23.16 8.16 8.22
N SER A 108 23.09 8.48 6.93
CA SER A 108 21.95 8.14 6.08
C SER A 108 21.72 6.62 6.01
N LYS A 109 22.79 5.82 5.90
CA LYS A 109 22.71 4.35 5.95
C LYS A 109 22.16 3.84 7.27
N ILE A 110 22.69 4.32 8.41
CA ILE A 110 22.20 3.93 9.75
C ILE A 110 20.73 4.28 9.90
N LEU A 111 20.38 5.50 9.50
CA LEU A 111 19.02 6.00 9.63
C LEU A 111 18.04 5.17 8.78
N SER A 112 18.43 4.80 7.56
CA SER A 112 17.64 3.93 6.69
C SER A 112 17.38 2.56 7.33
N VAL A 113 18.39 1.96 7.99
CA VAL A 113 18.23 0.68 8.71
C VAL A 113 17.28 0.83 9.91
N VAL A 114 17.45 1.89 10.71
CA VAL A 114 16.59 2.14 11.89
C VAL A 114 15.14 2.40 11.47
N LEU A 115 14.92 3.22 10.45
CA LEU A 115 13.59 3.50 9.92
C LEU A 115 12.96 2.23 9.33
N GLY A 116 13.72 1.42 8.59
CA GLY A 116 13.27 0.11 8.10
C GLY A 116 12.82 -0.82 9.23
N ALA A 117 13.60 -0.91 10.32
CA ALA A 117 13.24 -1.70 11.49
C ALA A 117 11.97 -1.18 12.18
N CYS A 118 11.80 0.14 12.28
CA CYS A 118 10.58 0.74 12.80
C CYS A 118 9.35 0.43 11.93
N ILE A 119 9.49 0.43 10.60
CA ILE A 119 8.41 0.04 9.69
C ILE A 119 8.06 -1.43 9.88
N MET A 120 9.06 -2.32 9.97
CA MET A 120 8.85 -3.75 10.24
C MET A 120 8.15 -3.98 11.59
N LEU A 121 8.45 -3.20 12.62
CA LEU A 121 7.74 -3.30 13.90
C LEU A 121 6.28 -2.86 13.78
N ARG A 122 5.99 -1.87 12.94
CA ARG A 122 4.64 -1.34 12.74
C ARG A 122 3.75 -2.24 11.87
N THR A 123 4.29 -3.18 11.11
CA THR A 123 3.47 -4.11 10.30
C THR A 123 2.51 -4.94 11.17
N TYR A 124 2.87 -5.22 12.42
CA TYR A 124 1.98 -5.88 13.39
C TYR A 124 0.71 -5.08 13.69
N VAL A 125 0.80 -3.75 13.69
CA VAL A 125 -0.39 -2.90 13.85
C VAL A 125 -1.24 -2.95 12.58
N VAL A 126 -0.59 -3.01 11.41
CA VAL A 126 -1.25 -3.04 10.10
C VAL A 126 -2.09 -4.29 9.89
N SER A 127 -1.69 -5.45 10.44
CA SER A 127 -2.47 -6.68 10.33
C SER A 127 -3.83 -6.63 11.04
N HIS A 128 -4.10 -5.60 11.85
CA HIS A 128 -5.40 -5.37 12.46
C HIS A 128 -6.26 -4.32 11.75
N LEU A 129 -5.72 -3.67 10.71
CA LEU A 129 -6.53 -2.84 9.82
C LEU A 129 -7.28 -3.76 8.84
N GLY A 130 -8.50 -3.38 8.46
CA GLY A 130 -9.34 -4.14 7.52
C GLY A 130 -8.75 -4.16 6.11
N SER A 131 -9.39 -3.48 5.15
CA SER A 131 -8.80 -3.34 3.81
C SER A 131 -7.53 -2.49 3.88
N ILE A 132 -6.37 -3.11 3.61
CA ILE A 132 -5.06 -2.46 3.63
C ILE A 132 -5.00 -1.34 2.59
N LEU A 133 -5.59 -1.58 1.41
CA LEU A 133 -5.67 -0.59 0.33
C LEU A 133 -6.43 0.67 0.77
N ASN A 134 -7.62 0.51 1.34
CA ASN A 134 -8.41 1.65 1.79
C ASN A 134 -7.73 2.43 2.91
N ALA A 135 -7.11 1.72 3.86
CA ALA A 135 -6.36 2.35 4.94
C ALA A 135 -5.16 3.15 4.40
N THR A 136 -4.43 2.60 3.43
CA THR A 136 -3.25 3.24 2.84
C THR A 136 -3.63 4.46 2.02
N LEU A 137 -4.65 4.36 1.15
CA LEU A 137 -5.13 5.50 0.36
C LEU A 137 -5.66 6.63 1.24
N SER A 138 -6.39 6.28 2.31
CA SER A 138 -6.90 7.28 3.26
C SER A 138 -5.77 7.99 3.99
N LEU A 139 -4.74 7.26 4.43
CA LEU A 139 -3.58 7.85 5.10
C LEU A 139 -2.75 8.73 4.16
N PHE A 140 -2.57 8.32 2.89
CA PHE A 140 -1.92 9.17 1.90
C PHE A 140 -2.71 10.46 1.68
N GLY A 141 -4.03 10.40 1.46
CA GLY A 141 -4.85 11.59 1.30
C GLY A 141 -4.73 12.56 2.48
N VAL A 142 -4.91 12.06 3.72
CA VAL A 142 -4.87 12.92 4.93
C VAL A 142 -3.53 13.64 5.14
N LEU A 143 -2.41 13.04 4.70
CA LEU A 143 -1.07 13.62 4.90
C LEU A 143 -0.57 14.40 3.68
N GLU A 144 -0.92 13.97 2.47
CA GLU A 144 -0.44 14.56 1.22
C GLU A 144 -1.28 15.77 0.79
N ASP A 145 -2.60 15.74 0.99
CA ASP A 145 -3.52 16.80 0.55
C ASP A 145 -3.19 18.18 1.14
N PRO A 146 -2.90 18.34 2.45
CA PRO A 146 -2.53 19.62 3.03
C PRO A 146 -1.21 20.16 2.45
N ASN A 147 -0.25 19.27 2.20
CA ASN A 147 1.03 19.63 1.59
C ASN A 147 0.82 20.16 0.17
N MET A 148 0.05 19.42 -0.65
CA MET A 148 -0.28 19.87 -1.99
C MET A 148 -1.03 21.21 -1.98
N GLY A 149 -1.97 21.41 -1.04
CA GLY A 149 -2.68 22.68 -0.87
C GLY A 149 -1.76 23.88 -0.61
N VAL A 150 -0.74 23.72 0.24
CA VAL A 150 0.24 24.79 0.52
C VAL A 150 1.14 25.05 -0.69
N PHE A 151 1.55 24.02 -1.42
CA PHE A 151 2.33 24.18 -2.66
C PHE A 151 1.53 24.94 -3.73
N VAL A 152 0.27 24.57 -3.94
CA VAL A 152 -0.63 25.26 -4.88
C VAL A 152 -0.86 26.71 -4.45
N LEU A 153 -1.06 26.96 -3.15
CA LEU A 153 -1.20 28.31 -2.60
C LEU A 153 0.04 29.17 -2.91
N GLY A 154 1.24 28.62 -2.66
CA GLY A 154 2.51 29.32 -2.93
C GLY A 154 2.79 29.57 -4.42
N PHE A 155 2.31 28.68 -5.29
CA PHE A 155 2.50 28.82 -6.74
C PHE A 155 1.50 29.77 -7.40
N LEU A 156 0.22 29.68 -7.04
CA LEU A 156 -0.86 30.44 -7.71
C LEU A 156 -1.10 31.82 -7.08
N PHE A 157 -0.83 32.00 -5.79
CA PHE A 157 -1.15 33.23 -5.07
C PHE A 157 0.11 33.94 -4.59
N PRO A 158 0.65 34.91 -5.35
CA PRO A 158 1.84 35.66 -4.97
C PRO A 158 1.65 36.52 -3.69
N GLN A 159 0.41 36.72 -3.26
CA GLN A 159 0.05 37.41 -2.02
C GLN A 159 -0.02 36.48 -0.81
N ALA A 160 0.28 35.18 -0.97
CA ALA A 160 0.26 34.22 0.11
C ALA A 160 1.31 34.57 1.18
N ASN A 161 0.87 34.61 2.42
CA ASN A 161 1.66 34.98 3.59
C ASN A 161 1.94 33.76 4.47
N ARG A 162 3.12 33.72 5.11
CA ARG A 162 3.58 32.58 5.93
C ARG A 162 2.57 32.15 7.00
N ARG A 163 1.92 33.12 7.67
CA ARG A 163 0.91 32.84 8.69
C ARG A 163 -0.34 32.19 8.08
N GLY A 164 -0.79 32.67 6.92
CA GLY A 164 -1.93 32.09 6.20
C GLY A 164 -1.65 30.67 5.74
N ALA A 165 -0.47 30.41 5.18
CA ALA A 165 -0.05 29.07 4.79
C ALA A 165 0.00 28.09 5.98
N LEU A 166 0.54 28.54 7.13
CA LEU A 166 0.67 27.70 8.32
C LEU A 166 -0.69 27.40 8.97
N VAL A 167 -1.57 28.41 9.09
CA VAL A 167 -2.93 28.21 9.59
C VAL A 167 -3.74 27.34 8.63
N GLY A 168 -3.61 27.55 7.32
CA GLY A 168 -4.24 26.73 6.28
C GLY A 168 -3.84 25.27 6.39
N PHE A 169 -2.54 24.99 6.52
CA PHE A 169 -2.01 23.64 6.67
C PHE A 169 -2.56 22.91 7.91
N PHE A 170 -2.49 23.54 9.09
CA PHE A 170 -2.95 22.88 10.32
C PHE A 170 -4.48 22.77 10.40
N SER A 171 -5.22 23.74 9.85
CA SER A 171 -6.68 23.66 9.81
C SER A 171 -7.18 22.59 8.83
N SER A 172 -6.58 22.44 7.65
CA SER A 172 -6.92 21.36 6.72
C SER A 172 -6.55 20.00 7.28
N LEU A 173 -5.38 19.85 7.90
CA LEU A 173 -4.96 18.62 8.57
C LEU A 173 -5.95 18.24 9.69
N ALA A 174 -6.37 19.19 10.53
CA ALA A 174 -7.34 18.93 11.59
C ALA A 174 -8.71 18.48 11.04
N LEU A 175 -9.20 19.13 9.98
CA LEU A 175 -10.46 18.77 9.32
C LEU A 175 -10.38 17.39 8.66
N GLN A 176 -9.27 17.06 7.99
CA GLN A 176 -9.07 15.76 7.36
C GLN A 176 -8.93 14.64 8.39
N LEU A 177 -8.22 14.88 9.50
CA LEU A 177 -8.17 13.94 10.62
C LEU A 177 -9.55 13.71 11.24
N TRP A 178 -10.35 14.77 11.40
CA TRP A 178 -11.73 14.65 11.87
C TRP A 178 -12.59 13.78 10.93
N MET A 179 -12.52 14.06 9.62
CA MET A 179 -13.24 13.27 8.61
C MET A 179 -12.76 11.82 8.57
N PHE A 180 -11.45 11.57 8.64
CA PHE A 180 -10.87 10.23 8.66
C PHE A 180 -11.32 9.44 9.89
N LEU A 181 -11.24 10.02 11.09
CA LEU A 181 -11.69 9.36 12.31
C LEU A 181 -13.21 9.11 12.29
N GLY A 182 -14.00 10.08 11.80
CA GLY A 182 -15.44 9.94 11.63
C GLY A 182 -15.81 8.84 10.63
N ALA A 183 -15.06 8.73 9.53
CA ALA A 183 -15.21 7.67 8.55
C ALA A 183 -14.91 6.29 9.17
N GLN A 184 -13.82 6.14 9.92
CA GLN A 184 -13.48 4.86 10.57
C GLN A 184 -14.53 4.40 11.60
N ILE A 185 -15.18 5.35 12.30
CA ILE A 185 -16.26 5.04 13.25
C ILE A 185 -17.54 4.60 12.51
N THR A 186 -17.85 5.24 11.39
CA THR A 186 -19.09 5.02 10.62
C THR A 186 -18.98 3.84 9.65
N GLN A 187 -17.78 3.58 9.11
CA GLN A 187 -17.49 2.51 8.14
C GLN A 187 -17.70 1.11 8.73
N LYS A 188 -17.71 0.96 10.06
CA LYS A 188 -18.09 -0.29 10.72
C LYS A 188 -19.56 -0.69 10.45
N GLN A 189 -20.38 0.20 9.90
CA GLN A 189 -21.80 0.00 9.62
C GLN A 189 -22.12 -0.26 8.13
N MET A 190 -21.21 0.09 7.23
CA MET A 190 -21.33 -0.16 5.79
C MET A 190 -20.35 -1.26 5.42
N GLU A 191 -20.69 -2.49 5.82
CA GLU A 191 -20.13 -3.66 5.17
C GLU A 191 -20.43 -3.50 3.69
N SER A 192 -19.36 -3.33 2.90
CA SER A 192 -19.34 -3.04 1.47
C SER A 192 -20.57 -3.62 0.78
N ASP A 193 -21.34 -2.80 0.06
CA ASP A 193 -22.17 -3.29 -1.04
C ASP A 193 -21.19 -3.91 -2.05
N SER A 194 -20.77 -5.14 -1.76
CA SER A 194 -19.93 -5.93 -2.63
C SER A 194 -20.72 -6.10 -3.92
N LEU A 195 -20.05 -5.94 -5.06
CA LEU A 195 -20.61 -6.34 -6.34
C LEU A 195 -21.19 -7.75 -6.18
N PRO A 196 -22.29 -8.11 -6.86
CA PRO A 196 -22.93 -9.41 -6.66
C PRO A 196 -21.93 -10.53 -6.93
N LEU A 197 -21.45 -11.16 -5.86
CA LEU A 197 -20.56 -12.32 -5.90
C LEU A 197 -21.43 -13.57 -6.00
N SER A 198 -21.15 -14.44 -6.97
CA SER A 198 -21.85 -15.70 -7.13
C SER A 198 -20.99 -16.86 -6.63
N ILE A 199 -21.65 -17.80 -5.96
CA ILE A 199 -21.09 -19.12 -5.60
C ILE A 199 -21.79 -20.25 -6.36
N ALA A 200 -22.63 -19.92 -7.35
CA ALA A 200 -23.54 -20.85 -7.99
C ALA A 200 -22.84 -22.02 -8.71
N ASN A 201 -21.56 -21.86 -9.09
CA ASN A 201 -20.81 -22.86 -9.84
C ASN A 201 -19.51 -23.31 -9.16
N CYS A 202 -19.35 -23.07 -7.85
CA CYS A 202 -18.19 -23.57 -7.12
C CYS A 202 -18.24 -25.10 -6.96
N SER A 203 -17.28 -25.80 -7.58
CA SER A 203 -17.06 -27.24 -7.37
C SER A 203 -16.40 -27.48 -6.01
N GLY A 204 -17.17 -27.35 -4.93
CA GLY A 204 -16.59 -27.29 -3.58
C GLY A 204 -17.58 -27.35 -2.42
N THR A 205 -18.71 -28.05 -2.54
CA THR A 205 -19.33 -28.63 -1.34
C THR A 205 -18.36 -29.69 -0.81
N MET A 206 -17.47 -29.28 0.11
CA MET A 206 -16.86 -30.19 1.06
C MET A 206 -17.99 -30.81 1.88
N ASN A 207 -18.58 -31.90 1.37
CA ASN A 207 -19.20 -32.88 2.22
C ASN A 207 -18.11 -33.33 3.18
N SER A 208 -18.26 -32.93 4.44
CA SER A 208 -17.45 -33.34 5.56
C SER A 208 -17.53 -34.85 5.75
N THR A 209 -16.74 -35.62 5.00
CA THR A 209 -16.44 -37.03 5.28
C THR A 209 -15.21 -37.49 4.47
N LEU A 210 -14.09 -37.64 5.18
CA LEU A 210 -13.00 -38.62 4.95
C LEU A 210 -12.30 -38.67 3.57
N MET A 211 -11.04 -38.20 3.48
CA MET A 211 -9.84 -39.07 3.43
C MET A 211 -8.53 -38.36 3.05
N ASN A 212 -7.48 -38.77 3.77
CA ASN A 212 -6.04 -38.81 3.44
C ASN A 212 -5.20 -37.52 3.42
N TRP A 213 -4.77 -37.18 4.63
CA TRP A 213 -3.49 -36.58 4.99
C TRP A 213 -2.33 -37.16 4.16
N THR A 214 -1.69 -36.37 3.31
CA THR A 214 -0.24 -36.49 2.99
C THR A 214 0.32 -35.35 2.14
N THR A 215 -0.51 -34.53 1.48
CA THR A 215 0.00 -33.53 0.51
C THR A 215 0.09 -32.08 1.04
N THR A 216 -0.41 -31.81 2.25
CA THR A 216 -0.58 -30.42 2.75
C THR A 216 0.70 -29.77 3.30
N THR A 217 1.81 -30.51 3.43
CA THR A 217 3.04 -29.98 4.09
C THR A 217 3.97 -29.17 3.19
N MET A 218 3.74 -29.07 1.87
CA MET A 218 4.65 -28.31 0.98
C MET A 218 4.17 -26.89 0.63
N ILE A 219 2.88 -26.56 0.81
CA ILE A 219 2.35 -25.25 0.39
C ILE A 219 2.38 -24.23 1.56
N SER A 220 2.30 -24.69 2.82
CA SER A 220 2.27 -23.79 3.99
C SER A 220 3.57 -23.06 4.30
N THR A 221 4.68 -23.40 3.64
CA THR A 221 6.00 -22.82 3.91
C THR A 221 6.32 -21.61 3.01
N PHE A 222 5.50 -21.35 1.97
CA PHE A 222 5.73 -20.23 1.04
C PHE A 222 4.85 -19.00 1.29
N LEU A 223 3.86 -19.10 2.18
CA LEU A 223 2.91 -18.03 2.50
C LEU A 223 2.80 -17.80 4.01
N LYS A 224 3.94 -17.74 4.69
CA LYS A 224 4.09 -17.14 6.02
C LYS A 224 5.20 -16.11 5.98
#